data_AF-A0A929SA19-F1
#
_entry.id   AF-A0A929SA19-F1
#
_cell.length_a   1.000
_cell.length_b   1.000
_cell.length_c   1.000
_cell.angle_alpha   90.00
_cell.angle_beta   90.00
_cell.angle_gamma   90.00
#
_symmetry.space_group_name_H-M   'P 1'
#
loop_
_entity.id
_entity.type
_entity.pdbx_description
1 polymer ?
#
loop_
_entity_poly.entity_id
_entity_poly.type
_entity_poly.pdbx_seq_one_letter_code
_entity_poly.pdbx_strand_id
1 'polypeptide(L)'
;MKMCTYDLINNISIKSSIDENKKFKLKKQIIIASITLVFIASFLAFSLVFEIALPYDPTRMYAEPISLIAVEKKSEIYYKTLENAMADGDIINDHNNTTTQLKIGYNGINGILLDDESRIINRNGELVKVVYMTCKKTLFRSLFVDSDLQSHRDSFSSIRVETPEKDEKFRSMPTEVYYIRQANLSRYEKLSDEEFYNSIKKCDLIWSGKSDATIKI
;
A
#
# COMPACT_ATOMS: atom_id res chain seq x y z
N MET A 1 -42.92 70.99 26.04
CA MET A 1 -43.05 69.52 25.96
C MET A 1 -42.54 69.05 24.60
N LYS A 2 -41.21 68.93 24.43
CA LYS A 2 -40.50 68.50 23.20
C LYS A 2 -39.36 67.57 23.64
N MET A 3 -39.73 66.44 24.25
CA MET A 3 -38.75 65.52 24.84
C MET A 3 -39.13 64.04 24.66
N CYS A 4 -39.94 63.73 23.64
CA CYS A 4 -40.35 62.34 23.37
C CYS A 4 -39.92 61.81 21.99
N THR A 5 -39.59 62.66 21.02
CA THR A 5 -39.31 62.21 19.65
C THR A 5 -37.82 61.95 19.39
N TYR A 6 -36.93 62.78 19.91
CA TYR A 6 -35.47 62.59 19.71
C TYR A 6 -34.93 61.34 20.41
N ASP A 7 -35.37 61.06 21.64
CA ASP A 7 -34.94 59.88 22.39
C ASP A 7 -35.49 58.56 21.80
N LEU A 8 -36.67 58.59 21.18
CA LEU A 8 -37.21 57.43 20.48
C LEU A 8 -36.42 57.12 19.21
N ILE A 9 -36.09 58.14 18.41
CA ILE A 9 -35.34 57.97 17.15
C ILE A 9 -33.92 57.46 17.42
N ASN A 10 -33.24 58.02 18.43
CA ASN A 10 -31.91 57.54 18.83
C ASN A 10 -31.95 56.10 19.34
N ASN A 11 -32.93 55.72 20.16
CA ASN A 11 -33.05 54.33 20.63
C ASN A 11 -33.33 53.34 19.50
N ILE A 12 -34.13 53.70 18.50
CA ILE A 12 -34.40 52.86 17.33
C ILE A 12 -33.13 52.69 16.47
N SER A 13 -32.37 53.77 16.25
CA SER A 13 -31.12 53.74 15.48
C SER A 13 -30.00 52.94 16.18
N ILE A 14 -29.90 53.04 17.51
CA ILE A 14 -28.94 52.26 18.30
C ILE A 14 -29.33 50.77 18.28
N LYS A 15 -30.63 50.45 18.40
CA LYS A 15 -31.09 49.06 18.35
C LYS A 15 -30.89 48.43 16.97
N SER A 16 -31.15 49.16 15.89
CA SER A 16 -30.93 48.67 14.52
C SER A 16 -29.45 48.42 14.22
N SER A 17 -28.56 49.33 14.64
CA SER A 17 -27.11 49.16 14.47
C SER A 17 -26.53 48.01 15.30
N ILE A 18 -27.04 47.76 16.51
CA ILE A 18 -26.66 46.60 17.32
C ILE A 18 -27.12 45.28 16.68
N ASP A 19 -28.35 45.24 16.14
CA ASP A 19 -28.89 44.05 15.46
C ASP A 19 -28.18 43.76 14.14
N GLU A 20 -27.78 44.78 13.37
CA GLU A 20 -26.98 44.61 12.16
C GLU A 20 -25.57 44.11 12.47
N ASN A 21 -24.92 44.63 13.51
CA ASN A 21 -23.58 44.19 13.91
C ASN A 21 -23.60 42.75 14.45
N LYS A 22 -24.65 42.36 15.20
CA LYS A 22 -24.88 40.96 15.60
C LYS A 22 -25.10 40.05 14.39
N LYS A 23 -25.95 40.46 13.43
CA LYS A 23 -26.18 39.71 12.17
C LYS A 23 -24.90 39.57 11.35
N PHE A 24 -24.07 40.61 11.26
CA PHE A 24 -22.79 40.57 10.54
C PHE A 24 -21.78 39.65 11.22
N LYS A 25 -21.65 39.70 12.55
CA LYS A 25 -20.80 38.78 13.32
C LYS A 25 -21.25 37.33 13.18
N LEU A 26 -22.56 37.07 13.23
CA LEU A 26 -23.12 35.73 13.04
C LEU A 26 -22.88 35.23 11.61
N LYS A 27 -23.12 36.06 10.59
CA LYS A 27 -22.81 35.74 9.18
C LYS A 27 -21.33 35.42 8.98
N LYS A 28 -20.43 36.20 9.58
CA LYS A 28 -18.98 35.95 9.54
C LYS A 28 -18.61 34.62 10.20
N GLN A 29 -19.18 34.31 11.36
CA GLN A 29 -18.96 33.02 12.04
C GLN A 29 -19.49 31.85 11.21
N ILE A 30 -20.67 31.99 10.60
CA ILE A 30 -21.25 30.98 9.69
C ILE A 30 -20.32 30.76 8.49
N ILE A 31 -19.83 31.82 7.84
CA ILE A 31 -18.90 31.71 6.71
C ILE A 31 -17.62 30.99 7.11
N ILE A 32 -17.02 31.37 8.25
CA ILE A 32 -15.81 30.70 8.76
C ILE A 32 -16.11 29.22 9.03
N ALA A 33 -17.21 28.90 9.72
CA ALA A 33 -17.59 27.53 10.01
C ALA A 33 -17.80 26.71 8.73
N SER A 34 -18.46 27.27 7.70
CA SER A 34 -18.65 26.61 6.41
C SER A 34 -17.32 26.34 5.71
N ILE A 35 -16.40 27.31 5.68
CA ILE A 35 -15.07 27.13 5.09
C ILE A 35 -14.30 26.03 5.84
N THR A 36 -14.31 26.08 7.17
CA THR A 36 -13.67 25.06 8.01
C THR A 36 -14.26 23.66 7.75
N LEU A 37 -15.59 23.54 7.63
CA LEU A 37 -16.25 22.27 7.34
C LEU A 37 -15.82 21.71 5.98
N VAL A 38 -15.71 22.56 4.95
CA VAL A 38 -15.24 22.15 3.63
C VAL A 38 -13.79 21.66 3.71
N PHE A 39 -12.90 22.40 4.38
CA PHE A 39 -11.50 21.97 4.55
C PHE A 39 -11.40 20.64 5.28
N ILE A 40 -12.16 20.43 6.35
CA ILE A 40 -12.18 19.16 7.09
C ILE A 40 -12.68 18.03 6.21
N ALA A 41 -13.80 18.23 5.50
CA ALA A 41 -14.37 17.22 4.62
C ALA A 41 -13.41 16.85 3.47
N SER A 42 -12.77 17.85 2.85
CA SER A 42 -11.76 17.64 1.81
C SER A 42 -10.53 16.91 2.34
N PHE A 43 -10.03 17.28 3.52
CA PHE A 43 -8.90 16.60 4.15
C PHE A 43 -9.23 15.15 4.50
N LEU A 44 -10.42 14.90 5.05
CA LEU A 44 -10.89 13.54 5.33
C LEU A 44 -10.96 12.71 4.05
N ALA A 45 -11.61 13.23 3.01
CA ALA A 45 -11.69 12.56 1.71
C ALA A 45 -10.30 12.27 1.11
N PHE A 46 -9.40 13.26 1.14
CA PHE A 46 -8.01 13.09 0.69
C PHE A 46 -7.27 12.04 1.51
N SER A 47 -7.39 12.07 2.84
CA SER A 47 -6.67 11.14 3.72
C SER A 47 -7.10 9.69 3.52
N LEU A 48 -8.32 9.44 3.06
CA LEU A 48 -8.83 8.10 2.76
C LEU A 48 -8.21 7.48 1.52
N VAL A 49 -7.71 8.29 0.57
CA VAL A 49 -7.15 7.81 -0.70
C VAL A 49 -5.64 8.05 -0.82
N PHE A 50 -5.10 9.03 -0.10
CA PHE A 50 -3.67 9.32 -0.15
C PHE A 50 -2.89 8.28 0.64
N GLU A 51 -1.91 7.66 0.00
CA GLU A 51 -1.12 6.59 0.57
C GLU A 51 0.28 7.08 0.94
N ILE A 52 0.75 6.63 2.10
CA ILE A 52 2.11 6.85 2.59
C ILE A 52 2.84 5.52 2.67
N ALA A 53 4.11 5.52 2.25
CA ALA A 53 4.98 4.36 2.41
C ALA A 53 5.41 4.24 3.87
N LEU A 54 5.48 3.01 4.34
CA LEU A 54 6.03 2.72 5.65
C LEU A 54 7.56 2.59 5.59
N PRO A 55 8.25 2.79 6.72
CA PRO A 55 9.65 2.41 6.82
C PRO A 55 9.78 0.88 6.76
N TYR A 56 10.92 0.41 6.24
CA TYR A 56 11.26 -1.01 6.29
C TYR A 56 11.40 -1.46 7.75
N ASP A 57 10.82 -2.62 8.05
CA ASP A 57 10.96 -3.27 9.35
C ASP A 57 11.36 -4.73 9.14
N PRO A 58 12.61 -5.12 9.40
CA PRO A 58 13.09 -6.47 9.14
C PRO A 58 12.46 -7.54 10.04
N THR A 59 11.80 -7.15 11.13
CA THR A 59 11.11 -8.10 12.02
C THR A 59 9.71 -8.44 11.54
N ARG A 60 9.13 -7.57 10.70
CA ARG A 60 7.73 -7.67 10.25
C ARG A 60 7.58 -7.70 8.75
N MET A 61 8.61 -7.42 7.96
CA MET A 61 8.59 -7.41 6.50
C MET A 61 9.72 -8.31 5.99
N TYR A 62 9.38 -9.26 5.10
CA TYR A 62 10.30 -10.32 4.72
C TYR A 62 10.14 -10.73 3.27
N ALA A 63 11.22 -11.29 2.74
CA ALA A 63 11.24 -12.06 1.50
C ALA A 63 12.00 -13.36 1.77
N GLU A 64 11.39 -14.50 1.50
CA GLU A 64 11.96 -15.83 1.75
C GLU A 64 11.65 -16.80 0.60
N PRO A 65 12.57 -17.70 0.24
CA PRO A 65 12.30 -18.73 -0.75
C PRO A 65 11.33 -19.77 -0.18
N ILE A 66 10.36 -20.19 -0.98
CA ILE A 66 9.41 -21.25 -0.66
C ILE A 66 9.35 -22.28 -1.77
N SER A 67 9.24 -23.56 -1.39
CA SER A 67 9.04 -24.65 -2.33
C SER A 67 7.55 -24.82 -2.66
N LEU A 68 7.25 -24.86 -3.95
CA LEU A 68 5.90 -25.05 -4.47
C LEU A 68 5.86 -26.24 -5.40
N ILE A 69 4.70 -26.87 -5.46
CA ILE A 69 4.40 -27.95 -6.38
C ILE A 69 3.38 -27.46 -7.42
N ALA A 70 3.57 -27.91 -8.65
CA ALA A 70 2.59 -27.74 -9.71
C ALA A 70 1.43 -28.71 -9.49
N VAL A 71 0.21 -28.20 -9.49
CA VAL A 71 -1.03 -28.96 -9.36
C VAL A 71 -1.85 -28.71 -10.62
N GLU A 72 -2.13 -29.76 -11.38
CA GLU A 72 -2.99 -29.65 -12.55
C GLU A 72 -4.46 -29.88 -12.16
N LYS A 73 -5.33 -28.92 -12.50
CA LYS A 73 -6.77 -29.03 -12.27
C LYS A 73 -7.51 -28.50 -13.48
N LYS A 74 -8.34 -29.35 -14.10
CA LYS A 74 -9.17 -28.99 -15.27
C LYS A 74 -8.37 -28.32 -16.41
N SER A 75 -7.15 -28.82 -16.68
CA SER A 75 -6.23 -28.30 -17.70
C SER A 75 -5.61 -26.92 -17.40
N GLU A 76 -5.66 -26.48 -16.15
CA GLU A 76 -4.91 -25.34 -15.64
C GLU A 76 -3.88 -25.80 -14.60
N ILE A 77 -2.68 -25.21 -14.64
CA ILE A 77 -1.61 -25.48 -13.68
C ILE A 77 -1.66 -24.40 -12.59
N TYR A 78 -1.83 -24.84 -11.34
CA TYR A 78 -1.78 -24.02 -10.14
C TYR A 78 -0.50 -24.33 -9.36
N TYR A 79 0.02 -23.35 -8.61
CA TYR A 79 1.15 -23.56 -7.71
C TYR A 79 0.70 -23.44 -6.27
N LYS A 80 1.02 -24.44 -5.46
CA LYS A 80 0.68 -24.46 -4.04
C LYS A 80 1.86 -24.97 -3.22
N THR A 81 1.90 -24.57 -1.95
CA THR A 81 2.76 -25.26 -0.99
C THR A 81 2.27 -26.70 -0.85
N LEU A 82 3.19 -27.61 -0.50
CA LEU A 82 2.87 -29.02 -0.31
C LEU A 82 1.73 -29.21 0.70
N GLU A 83 1.78 -28.48 1.81
CA GLU A 83 0.75 -28.50 2.87
C GLU A 83 -0.64 -28.12 2.32
N ASN A 84 -0.74 -27.06 1.51
CA ASN A 84 -2.01 -26.62 0.96
C ASN A 84 -2.56 -27.61 -0.06
N ALA A 85 -1.70 -28.17 -0.91
CA ALA A 85 -2.10 -29.20 -1.88
C ALA A 85 -2.60 -30.47 -1.20
N MET A 86 -1.95 -30.89 -0.10
CA MET A 86 -2.38 -32.03 0.71
C MET A 86 -3.73 -31.75 1.39
N ALA A 87 -3.92 -30.56 1.96
CA ALA A 87 -5.17 -30.16 2.59
C ALA A 87 -6.35 -30.11 1.59
N ASP A 88 -6.08 -29.70 0.35
CA ASP A 88 -7.08 -29.60 -0.71
C ASP A 88 -7.38 -30.95 -1.41
N GLY A 89 -6.65 -32.02 -1.04
CA GLY A 89 -6.81 -33.34 -1.63
C GLY A 89 -6.40 -33.42 -3.11
N ASP A 90 -5.50 -32.54 -3.53
CA ASP A 90 -5.03 -32.49 -4.92
C ASP A 90 -4.24 -33.78 -5.25
N ILE A 91 -4.43 -34.31 -6.46
CA ILE A 91 -3.67 -35.49 -6.94
C ILE A 91 -2.27 -34.99 -7.31
N ILE A 92 -1.32 -35.17 -6.38
CA ILE A 92 0.08 -34.78 -6.54
C ILE A 92 0.77 -35.79 -7.46
N ASN A 93 0.66 -35.58 -8.78
CA ASN A 93 1.50 -36.30 -9.73
C ASN A 93 2.92 -35.73 -9.65
N ASP A 94 3.88 -36.58 -9.28
CA ASP A 94 5.31 -36.30 -9.16
C ASP A 94 5.70 -35.22 -8.13
N HIS A 95 6.08 -35.68 -6.93
CA HIS A 95 6.83 -34.89 -5.94
C HIS A 95 8.17 -34.33 -6.48
N ASN A 96 8.56 -34.67 -7.71
CA ASN A 96 9.81 -34.27 -8.35
C ASN A 96 9.76 -32.90 -9.06
N ASN A 97 8.58 -32.33 -9.26
CA ASN A 97 8.40 -31.02 -9.91
C ASN A 97 8.21 -29.91 -8.88
N THR A 98 9.23 -29.72 -8.03
CA THR A 98 9.25 -28.62 -7.06
C THR A 98 9.94 -27.39 -7.65
N THR A 99 9.27 -26.25 -7.60
CA THR A 99 9.86 -24.97 -7.96
C THR A 99 10.07 -24.14 -6.71
N THR A 100 11.23 -23.49 -6.59
CA THR A 100 11.48 -22.51 -5.54
C THR A 100 11.02 -21.16 -6.05
N GLN A 101 9.95 -20.63 -5.48
CA GLN A 101 9.49 -19.26 -5.73
C GLN A 101 9.76 -18.41 -4.51
N LEU A 102 9.73 -17.09 -4.70
CA LEU A 102 9.96 -16.15 -3.63
C LEU A 102 8.62 -15.74 -3.01
N LYS A 103 8.53 -15.87 -1.69
CA LYS A 103 7.43 -15.37 -0.88
C LYS A 103 7.81 -14.01 -0.33
N ILE A 104 7.05 -13.00 -0.72
CA ILE A 104 7.19 -11.63 -0.21
C ILE A 104 5.97 -11.32 0.66
N GLY A 105 6.19 -10.77 1.85
CA GLY A 105 5.09 -10.46 2.75
C GLY A 105 5.45 -9.65 3.97
N TYR A 106 4.44 -9.52 4.84
CA TYR A 106 4.56 -8.87 6.13
C TYR A 106 3.78 -9.63 7.21
N ASN A 107 4.08 -9.36 8.48
CA ASN A 107 3.44 -9.97 9.64
C ASN A 107 3.19 -8.92 10.74
N GLY A 108 2.05 -9.01 11.42
CA GLY A 108 1.75 -8.17 12.59
C GLY A 108 1.59 -6.68 12.29
N ILE A 109 1.21 -6.31 11.07
CA ILE A 109 0.95 -4.91 10.70
C ILE A 109 -0.47 -4.78 10.13
N ASN A 110 -1.33 -4.09 10.89
CA ASN A 110 -2.75 -3.91 10.53
C ASN A 110 -2.95 -2.81 9.48
N GLY A 111 -3.88 -3.06 8.54
CA GLY A 111 -4.34 -2.08 7.57
C GLY A 111 -3.30 -1.69 6.51
N ILE A 112 -2.41 -2.62 6.15
CA ILE A 112 -1.38 -2.47 5.13
C ILE A 112 -1.87 -2.89 3.76
N LEU A 113 -1.35 -2.20 2.76
CA LEU A 113 -1.34 -2.64 1.36
C LEU A 113 0.12 -2.97 1.00
N LEU A 114 0.33 -4.15 0.42
CA LEU A 114 1.61 -4.56 -0.14
C LEU A 114 1.52 -4.35 -1.65
N ASP A 115 2.45 -3.56 -2.18
CA ASP A 115 2.69 -3.44 -3.61
C ASP A 115 4.08 -3.97 -3.92
N ASP A 116 4.20 -4.59 -5.08
CA ASP A 116 5.46 -5.02 -5.67
C ASP A 116 5.45 -4.77 -7.18
N GLU A 117 6.64 -4.48 -7.71
CA GLU A 117 6.91 -4.28 -9.13
C GLU A 117 8.22 -4.99 -9.46
N SER A 118 8.23 -5.80 -10.53
CA SER A 118 9.41 -6.60 -10.88
C SER A 118 9.83 -6.39 -12.32
N ARG A 119 11.13 -6.47 -12.56
CA ARG A 119 11.69 -6.43 -13.92
C ARG A 119 12.93 -7.31 -14.03
N ILE A 120 13.10 -7.94 -15.18
CA ILE A 120 14.33 -8.62 -15.56
C ILE A 120 15.24 -7.58 -16.22
N ILE A 121 16.43 -7.38 -15.66
CA ILE A 121 17.43 -6.47 -16.20
C ILE A 121 18.70 -7.23 -16.60
N ASN A 122 19.38 -6.74 -17.63
CA ASN A 122 20.71 -7.23 -17.99
C ASN A 122 21.76 -6.45 -17.18
N ARG A 123 22.43 -7.13 -16.25
CA ARG A 123 23.50 -6.58 -15.43
C ARG A 123 24.81 -7.23 -15.86
N ASN A 124 25.64 -6.49 -16.59
CA ASN A 124 26.96 -6.94 -17.05
C ASN A 124 26.94 -8.26 -17.85
N GLY A 125 25.88 -8.51 -18.64
CA GLY A 125 25.71 -9.73 -19.42
C GLY A 125 24.94 -10.84 -18.72
N GLU A 126 24.61 -10.70 -17.43
CA GLU A 126 23.78 -11.63 -16.67
C GLU A 126 22.35 -11.07 -16.50
N LEU A 127 21.35 -11.90 -16.75
CA LEU A 127 19.95 -11.54 -16.49
C LEU A 127 19.67 -11.70 -15.01
N VAL A 128 19.20 -10.64 -14.37
CA VAL A 128 18.85 -10.60 -12.94
C VAL A 128 17.43 -10.09 -12.80
N LYS A 129 16.61 -10.80 -12.02
CA LYS A 129 15.30 -10.30 -11.60
C LYS A 129 15.48 -9.32 -10.45
N VAL A 130 14.92 -8.14 -10.60
CA VAL A 130 14.89 -7.14 -9.54
C VAL A 130 13.44 -6.88 -9.20
N VAL A 131 13.10 -7.12 -7.93
CA VAL A 131 11.77 -6.90 -7.37
C VAL A 131 11.84 -5.73 -6.39
N TYR A 132 11.05 -4.70 -6.64
CA TYR A 132 10.78 -3.65 -5.67
C TYR A 132 9.52 -3.99 -4.90
N MET A 133 9.57 -3.89 -3.59
CA MET A 133 8.39 -4.00 -2.73
C MET A 133 8.24 -2.78 -1.84
N THR A 134 7.01 -2.46 -1.47
CA THR A 134 6.67 -1.42 -0.51
C THR A 134 5.45 -1.84 0.30
N CYS A 135 5.46 -1.49 1.59
CA CYS A 135 4.26 -1.58 2.41
C CYS A 135 3.74 -0.17 2.61
N LYS A 136 2.45 0.06 2.34
CA LYS A 136 1.84 1.39 2.44
C LYS A 136 0.56 1.37 3.26
N LYS A 137 0.19 2.54 3.78
CA LYS A 137 -1.08 2.81 4.47
C LYS A 137 -1.73 4.05 3.87
N THR A 138 -3.06 4.12 3.92
CA THR A 138 -3.71 5.41 3.72
C THR A 138 -3.36 6.37 4.85
N LEU A 139 -3.26 7.66 4.56
CA LEU A 139 -2.98 8.70 5.56
C LEU A 139 -4.01 8.67 6.68
N PHE A 140 -5.27 8.40 6.36
CA PHE A 140 -6.34 8.21 7.34
C PHE A 140 -6.00 7.10 8.33
N ARG A 141 -5.59 5.92 7.84
CA ARG A 141 -5.18 4.80 8.69
C ARG A 141 -3.93 5.10 9.51
N SER A 142 -3.04 5.96 9.02
CA SER A 142 -1.86 6.36 9.78
C SER A 142 -2.16 7.39 10.87
N LEU A 143 -3.15 8.27 10.68
CA LEU A 143 -3.44 9.37 11.60
C LEU A 143 -4.52 9.02 12.63
N PHE A 144 -5.53 8.27 12.23
CA PHE A 144 -6.77 8.11 13.01
C PHE A 144 -7.04 6.68 13.45
N VAL A 145 -6.27 5.71 12.95
CA VAL A 145 -6.46 4.31 13.32
C VAL A 145 -5.24 3.85 14.11
N ASP A 146 -5.41 3.82 15.43
CA ASP A 146 -4.41 3.25 16.32
C ASP A 146 -4.24 1.75 16.00
N SER A 147 -2.99 1.30 15.88
CA SER A 147 -2.69 -0.12 15.74
C SER A 147 -3.10 -0.91 16.97
N ASP A 148 -3.02 -0.30 18.15
CA ASP A 148 -3.18 -0.95 19.44
C ASP A 148 -4.66 -1.10 19.82
N LEU A 149 -5.53 -0.26 19.25
CA LEU A 149 -6.98 -0.34 19.40
C LEU A 149 -7.65 -1.26 18.37
N GLN A 150 -6.90 -1.71 17.36
CA GLN A 150 -7.40 -2.73 16.44
C GLN A 150 -7.32 -4.09 17.13
N SER A 151 -8.35 -4.93 16.92
CA SER A 151 -8.29 -6.32 17.36
C SER A 151 -6.96 -6.90 16.89
N HIS A 152 -6.18 -7.43 17.83
CA HIS A 152 -4.96 -8.13 17.49
C HIS A 152 -5.31 -9.18 16.43
N ARG A 153 -4.77 -8.97 15.23
CA ARG A 153 -4.94 -9.89 14.13
C ARG A 153 -3.59 -10.54 13.95
N ASP A 154 -3.45 -11.71 14.55
CA ASP A 154 -2.34 -12.60 14.28
C ASP A 154 -2.24 -12.74 12.76
N SER A 155 -1.13 -12.26 12.21
CA SER A 155 -0.66 -12.59 10.87
C SER A 155 -1.68 -12.41 9.74
N PHE A 156 -2.11 -11.17 9.45
CA PHE A 156 -2.53 -10.88 8.08
C PHE A 156 -1.29 -10.84 7.19
N SER A 157 -0.94 -11.99 6.61
CA SER A 157 0.08 -12.08 5.57
C SER A 157 -0.57 -11.90 4.22
N SER A 158 -0.24 -10.82 3.52
CA SER A 158 -0.36 -10.83 2.06
C SER A 158 0.88 -11.51 1.52
N ILE A 159 0.70 -12.66 0.89
CA ILE A 159 1.76 -13.40 0.23
C ILE A 159 1.49 -13.28 -1.25
N ARG A 160 2.35 -12.55 -1.97
CA ARG A 160 2.39 -12.68 -3.42
C ARG A 160 3.43 -13.75 -3.73
N VAL A 161 2.96 -14.78 -4.40
CA VAL A 161 3.82 -15.80 -4.97
C VAL A 161 4.08 -15.40 -6.41
N GLU A 162 5.35 -15.25 -6.76
CA GLU A 162 5.76 -14.89 -8.11
C GLU A 162 5.40 -16.00 -9.10
N THR A 163 4.28 -15.84 -9.82
CA THR A 163 3.84 -16.82 -10.80
C THR A 163 4.67 -16.67 -12.07
N PRO A 164 5.25 -17.76 -12.62
CA PRO A 164 5.96 -17.68 -13.89
C PRO A 164 4.99 -17.27 -15.00
N GLU A 165 5.42 -16.35 -15.87
CA GLU A 165 4.67 -16.05 -17.09
C GLU A 165 4.58 -17.31 -17.97
N LYS A 166 3.47 -17.47 -18.71
CA LYS A 166 3.17 -18.70 -19.48
C LYS A 166 4.31 -19.15 -20.41
N ASP A 167 5.14 -18.23 -20.88
CA ASP A 167 6.24 -18.49 -21.82
C ASP A 167 7.63 -18.53 -21.16
N GLU A 168 7.75 -18.09 -19.90
CA GLU A 168 8.98 -18.18 -19.12
C GLU A 168 9.05 -19.53 -18.41
N LYS A 169 9.42 -20.58 -19.18
CA LYS A 169 9.76 -21.88 -18.60
C LYS A 169 10.87 -21.69 -17.56
N PHE A 170 10.50 -21.64 -16.28
CA PHE A 170 11.27 -22.09 -15.11
C PHE A 170 12.79 -21.97 -15.21
N ARG A 171 13.30 -20.80 -15.58
CA ARG A 171 14.73 -20.55 -15.52
C ARG A 171 15.06 -20.13 -14.10
N SER A 172 15.93 -20.89 -13.44
CA SER A 172 16.60 -20.39 -12.23
C SER A 172 17.34 -19.11 -12.64
N MET A 173 16.93 -18.00 -12.05
CA MET A 173 17.51 -16.68 -12.29
C MET A 173 17.92 -16.07 -10.96
N PRO A 174 19.06 -15.36 -10.90
CA PRO A 174 19.35 -14.52 -9.76
C PRO A 174 18.22 -13.51 -9.56
N THR A 175 17.69 -13.46 -8.34
CA THR A 175 16.61 -12.57 -7.94
C THR A 175 17.05 -11.74 -6.74
N GLU A 176 16.74 -10.45 -6.79
CA GLU A 176 17.04 -9.49 -5.74
C GLU A 176 15.77 -8.75 -5.36
N VAL A 177 15.54 -8.57 -4.05
CA VAL A 177 14.36 -7.93 -3.51
C VAL A 177 14.79 -6.71 -2.73
N TYR A 178 14.24 -5.56 -3.11
CA TYR A 178 14.56 -4.28 -2.51
C TYR A 178 13.29 -3.66 -1.92
N TYR A 179 13.40 -3.19 -0.67
CA TYR A 179 12.37 -2.37 -0.06
C TYR A 179 12.55 -0.92 -0.50
N ILE A 180 11.46 -0.30 -0.96
CA ILE A 180 11.47 1.11 -1.32
C ILE A 180 10.45 1.92 -0.54
N ARG A 181 10.89 3.06 0.01
CA ARG A 181 10.05 3.96 0.83
C ARG A 181 9.21 4.89 -0.02
N GLN A 182 8.44 4.33 -0.95
CA GLN A 182 7.57 5.07 -1.85
C GLN A 182 6.25 4.33 -2.04
N ALA A 183 5.14 5.06 -2.00
CA ALA A 183 3.82 4.45 -2.01
C ALA A 183 3.34 4.05 -3.42
N ASN A 184 3.83 4.75 -4.45
CA ASN A 184 3.40 4.54 -5.82
C ASN A 184 4.48 3.78 -6.61
N LEU A 185 4.36 2.45 -6.67
CA LEU A 185 5.27 1.61 -7.48
C LEU A 185 4.96 1.64 -8.98
N SER A 186 3.73 1.96 -9.41
CA SER A 186 3.38 2.01 -10.85
C SER A 186 4.23 2.99 -11.66
N ARG A 187 4.90 3.94 -11.01
CA ARG A 187 5.87 4.83 -11.67
C ARG A 187 7.12 4.09 -12.17
N TYR A 188 7.47 2.95 -11.56
CA TYR A 188 8.62 2.13 -11.91
C TYR A 188 8.41 1.36 -13.23
N GLU A 189 7.16 1.04 -13.57
CA GLU A 189 6.79 0.48 -14.88
C GLU A 189 7.28 1.37 -16.03
N LYS A 190 7.24 2.70 -15.83
CA LYS A 190 7.56 3.70 -16.86
C LYS A 190 9.03 4.07 -16.95
N LEU A 191 9.86 3.59 -16.02
CA LEU A 191 11.30 3.88 -16.02
C LEU A 191 12.00 3.07 -17.12
N SER A 192 13.07 3.63 -17.67
CA SER A 192 14.05 2.86 -18.44
C SER A 192 14.78 1.85 -17.55
N ASP A 193 15.40 0.83 -18.15
CA ASP A 193 16.13 -0.20 -17.38
C ASP A 193 17.29 0.39 -16.55
N GLU A 194 17.96 1.42 -17.07
CA GLU A 194 19.02 2.12 -16.35
C GLU A 194 18.49 2.90 -15.15
N GLU A 195 17.37 3.61 -15.30
CA GLU A 195 16.73 4.35 -14.20
C GLU A 195 16.15 3.40 -13.14
N PHE A 196 15.56 2.30 -13.60
CA PHE A 196 15.06 1.23 -12.75
C PHE A 196 16.21 0.64 -11.93
N TYR A 197 17.33 0.30 -12.56
CA TYR A 197 18.51 -0.23 -11.87
C TYR A 197 19.16 0.78 -10.92
N ASN A 198 19.31 2.04 -11.34
CA ASN A 198 19.89 3.08 -10.50
C ASN A 198 19.07 3.38 -9.24
N SER A 199 17.76 3.07 -9.25
CA SER A 199 16.90 3.24 -8.09
C SER A 199 17.25 2.32 -6.92
N ILE A 200 17.95 1.20 -7.17
CA ILE A 200 18.45 0.29 -6.14
C ILE A 200 19.25 1.04 -5.06
N LYS A 201 20.05 2.05 -5.47
CA LYS A 201 20.90 2.85 -4.57
C LYS A 201 20.13 3.58 -3.45
N LYS A 202 18.81 3.70 -3.59
CA LYS A 202 17.92 4.38 -2.63
C LYS A 202 17.05 3.39 -1.84
N CYS A 203 17.29 2.10 -1.98
CA CYS A 203 16.46 1.04 -1.44
C CYS A 203 17.24 0.19 -0.43
N ASP A 204 16.51 -0.45 0.47
CA ASP A 204 17.06 -1.40 1.44
C ASP A 204 17.01 -2.80 0.81
N LEU A 205 18.14 -3.52 0.71
CA LEU A 205 18.16 -4.91 0.22
C LEU A 205 17.54 -5.82 1.28
N ILE A 206 16.48 -6.55 0.92
CA ILE A 206 15.79 -7.50 1.81
C ILE A 206 16.31 -8.91 1.59
N TRP A 207 16.46 -9.31 0.32
CA TRP A 207 16.85 -10.66 -0.04
C TRP A 207 17.60 -10.69 -1.38
N SER A 208 18.56 -11.60 -1.50
CA SER A 208 19.25 -11.89 -2.75
C SER A 208 19.59 -13.37 -2.80
N GLY A 209 19.36 -14.01 -3.94
CA GLY A 209 19.65 -15.43 -4.13
C GLY A 209 19.17 -15.91 -5.49
N LYS A 210 19.27 -17.22 -5.74
CA LYS A 210 18.70 -17.85 -6.93
C LYS A 210 17.39 -18.53 -6.55
N SER A 211 16.32 -18.21 -7.27
CA SER A 211 15.07 -18.97 -7.18
C SER A 211 15.21 -20.19 -8.07
N ASP A 212 15.63 -21.32 -7.48
CA ASP A 212 15.84 -22.55 -8.24
C ASP A 212 14.52 -23.21 -8.61
N ALA A 213 14.16 -23.15 -9.89
CA ALA A 213 13.14 -24.01 -10.46
C ALA A 213 13.78 -25.34 -10.86
N THR A 214 13.65 -26.36 -10.01
CA THR A 214 14.14 -27.70 -10.33
C THR A 214 12.97 -28.55 -10.81
N ILE A 215 12.70 -28.52 -12.11
CA ILE A 215 11.88 -29.56 -12.75
C ILE A 215 12.81 -30.73 -13.02
N LYS A 216 12.76 -31.77 -12.18
CA LYS A 216 13.28 -33.09 -12.60
C LYS A 216 12.15 -33.77 -13.36
N ILE A 217 12.21 -33.66 -14.69
CA ILE A 217 11.47 -34.56 -15.60
C ILE A 217 12.04 -35.97 -15.45
#